data_AF-A0A382PY02-F1
#
_entry.id   AF-A0A382PY02-F1
#
_cell.length_a   1.000
_cell.length_b   1.000
_cell.length_c   1.000
_cell.angle_alpha   90.00
_cell.angle_beta   90.00
_cell.angle_gamma   90.00
#
_symmetry.space_group_name_H-M   'P 1'
#
loop_
_entity.id
_entity.type
_entity.pdbx_description
1 polymer ?
#
loop_
_entity_poly.entity_id
_entity_poly.type
_entity_poly.pdbx_seq_one_letter_code
_entity_poly.pdbx_strand_id
1 'polypeptide(L)'
;VGGGPGATSAAIDMRSILGFTLALSELPGTRQTVPTQSPVSKFADNPVGYISLIVPDIEQSAAAFAKLIGASMPNNIPDIPIVYPPDYTGNRDAHTRLAMFPLSGISVAYTTAVGGPSPWTESLAKLGPTMHHLGILISGMKDKIAYFEEKGGKLVIGGADIGYCWVEIPQLSTVFELNGK
;
A
#
# COMPACT_ATOMS: atom_id res chain seq x y z
N VAL A 1 -4.11 -19.84 13.17
CA VAL A 1 -5.10 -18.82 12.75
C VAL A 1 -6.43 -19.13 13.44
N GLY A 2 -7.13 -18.12 13.95
CA GLY A 2 -8.30 -18.26 14.84
C GLY A 2 -9.65 -18.23 14.12
N GLY A 3 -10.70 -18.65 14.83
CA GLY A 3 -12.04 -18.92 14.28
C GLY A 3 -12.31 -20.43 14.29
N GLY A 4 -13.45 -20.83 14.86
CA GLY A 4 -13.87 -22.23 14.97
C GLY A 4 -15.39 -22.32 14.80
N PRO A 5 -15.98 -23.53 14.82
CA PRO A 5 -17.42 -23.70 14.70
C PRO A 5 -18.18 -22.79 15.68
N GLY A 6 -19.05 -21.92 15.16
CA GLY A 6 -19.82 -20.95 15.94
C GLY A 6 -19.18 -19.56 16.14
N ALA A 7 -17.99 -19.30 15.59
CA ALA A 7 -17.38 -17.97 15.65
C ALA A 7 -17.96 -17.02 14.58
N THR A 8 -18.22 -15.77 14.97
CA THR A 8 -18.68 -14.69 14.06
C THR A 8 -17.53 -13.95 13.37
N SER A 9 -16.30 -14.40 13.58
CA SER A 9 -15.11 -13.91 12.88
C SER A 9 -14.07 -15.00 12.71
N ALA A 10 -13.28 -14.89 11.65
CA ALA A 10 -12.19 -15.81 11.33
C ALA A 10 -11.01 -15.03 10.74
N ALA A 11 -9.79 -15.53 10.97
CA ALA A 11 -8.60 -15.07 10.29
C ALA A 11 -8.06 -16.22 9.44
N ILE A 12 -7.95 -16.02 8.12
CA ILE A 12 -7.49 -17.02 7.17
C ILE A 12 -6.07 -16.66 6.76
N ASP A 13 -5.12 -17.56 7.02
CA ASP A 13 -3.73 -17.36 6.62
C ASP A 13 -3.60 -17.55 5.11
N MET A 14 -3.44 -16.44 4.40
CA MET A 14 -3.27 -16.40 2.96
C MET A 14 -1.90 -15.84 2.58
N ARG A 15 -0.95 -15.76 3.52
CA ARG A 15 0.33 -15.04 3.32
C ARG A 15 1.16 -15.62 2.18
N SER A 16 1.14 -16.93 1.97
CA SER A 16 1.88 -17.59 0.89
C SER A 16 1.32 -17.31 -0.52
N ILE A 17 0.09 -16.81 -0.62
CA ILE A 17 -0.61 -16.60 -1.91
C ILE A 17 -0.86 -15.11 -2.15
N LEU A 18 -1.35 -14.41 -1.12
CA LEU A 18 -1.79 -13.02 -1.19
C LEU A 18 -0.81 -12.04 -0.51
N GLY A 19 0.14 -12.51 0.30
CA GLY A 19 1.03 -11.65 1.09
C GLY A 19 0.41 -11.08 2.38
N PHE A 20 -0.82 -11.48 2.74
CA PHE A 20 -1.47 -11.05 3.99
C PHE A 20 -2.45 -12.10 4.53
N THR A 21 -2.87 -11.92 5.78
CA THR A 21 -3.95 -12.69 6.43
C THR A 21 -5.29 -11.99 6.19
N LEU A 22 -6.29 -12.72 5.72
CA LEU A 22 -7.64 -12.18 5.52
C LEU A 22 -8.46 -12.32 6.81
N ALA A 23 -9.00 -11.24 7.33
CA ALA A 23 -9.96 -11.27 8.43
C ALA A 23 -11.39 -11.16 7.90
N LEU A 24 -12.26 -12.09 8.31
CA LEU A 24 -13.69 -12.11 8.00
C LEU A 24 -14.47 -11.90 9.29
N SER A 25 -15.53 -11.08 9.25
CA SER A 25 -16.39 -10.79 10.41
C SER A 25 -17.81 -10.56 9.96
N GLU A 26 -18.76 -11.23 10.62
CA GLU A 26 -20.20 -10.99 10.47
C GLU A 26 -20.68 -9.80 11.31
N LEU A 27 -19.86 -9.34 12.25
CA LEU A 27 -20.14 -8.14 13.03
C LEU A 27 -19.97 -6.90 12.13
N PRO A 28 -20.94 -5.96 12.11
CA PRO A 28 -20.78 -4.68 11.43
C PRO A 28 -19.52 -3.98 11.93
N GLY A 29 -18.77 -3.32 11.03
CA GLY A 29 -17.51 -2.66 11.34
C GLY A 29 -17.67 -1.50 12.34
N THR A 30 -17.75 -1.81 13.64
CA THR A 30 -17.99 -0.85 14.73
C THR A 30 -16.79 -0.68 15.66
N ARG A 31 -15.63 -1.25 15.33
CA ARG A 31 -14.39 -1.01 16.07
C ARG A 31 -13.80 0.36 15.68
N GLN A 32 -14.48 1.43 16.07
CA GLN A 32 -13.92 2.78 16.06
C GLN A 32 -13.56 3.18 17.49
N THR A 33 -12.29 3.49 17.73
CA THR A 33 -11.91 4.32 18.85
C THR A 33 -12.26 5.75 18.47
N VAL A 34 -13.45 6.23 18.86
CA VAL A 34 -13.87 7.60 18.57
C VAL A 34 -13.08 8.55 19.48
N PRO A 35 -12.27 9.48 18.94
CA PRO A 35 -11.64 10.51 19.76
C PRO A 35 -12.72 11.40 20.38
N THR A 36 -12.56 11.79 21.65
CA THR A 36 -13.48 12.70 22.36
C THR A 36 -13.54 14.11 21.76
N GLN A 37 -12.55 14.50 20.96
CA GLN A 37 -12.52 15.71 20.16
C GLN A 37 -11.79 15.43 18.84
N SER A 38 -12.32 15.92 17.73
CA SER A 38 -11.59 15.93 16.46
C SER A 38 -10.67 17.15 16.44
N PRO A 39 -9.34 17.00 16.58
CA PRO A 39 -8.45 18.10 16.23
C PRO A 39 -8.67 18.49 14.76
N VAL A 40 -8.43 19.76 14.41
CA VAL A 40 -8.37 20.18 13.01
C VAL A 40 -7.31 19.31 12.33
N SER A 41 -7.75 18.39 11.48
CA SER A 41 -6.84 17.36 11.00
C SER A 41 -5.94 17.94 9.93
N LYS A 42 -4.63 17.84 10.17
CA LYS A 42 -3.62 18.11 9.14
C LYS A 42 -3.48 16.93 8.16
N PHE A 43 -4.10 15.78 8.44
CA PHE A 43 -3.91 14.57 7.63
C PHE A 43 -5.06 13.56 7.67
N ALA A 44 -5.72 13.35 8.81
CA ALA A 44 -6.68 12.26 9.00
C ALA A 44 -7.90 12.28 8.06
N ASP A 45 -8.27 13.44 7.51
CA ASP A 45 -9.42 13.57 6.59
C ASP A 45 -9.09 13.17 5.14
N ASN A 46 -7.84 12.81 4.86
CA ASN A 46 -7.44 12.37 3.53
C ASN A 46 -7.87 10.91 3.31
N PRO A 47 -8.61 10.60 2.23
CA PRO A 47 -9.05 9.24 1.98
C PRO A 47 -7.87 8.36 1.58
N VAL A 48 -7.87 7.13 2.09
CA VAL A 48 -7.02 6.05 1.58
C VAL A 48 -7.62 5.61 0.25
N GLY A 49 -6.86 5.77 -0.83
CA GLY A 49 -7.25 5.33 -2.16
C GLY A 49 -6.97 3.86 -2.41
N TYR A 50 -5.82 3.37 -1.91
CA TYR A 50 -5.43 1.97 -2.10
C TYR A 50 -4.47 1.45 -1.03
N ILE A 51 -4.44 0.14 -0.91
CA ILE A 51 -3.35 -0.60 -0.26
C ILE A 51 -2.55 -1.31 -1.34
N SER A 52 -1.23 -1.37 -1.20
CA SER A 52 -0.37 -2.07 -2.15
C SER A 52 0.36 -3.22 -1.49
N LEU A 53 0.44 -4.34 -2.20
CA LEU A 53 1.09 -5.56 -1.79
C LEU A 53 2.25 -5.84 -2.74
N ILE A 54 3.45 -5.97 -2.20
CA ILE A 54 4.62 -6.37 -2.98
C ILE A 54 4.65 -7.90 -3.07
N VAL A 55 4.73 -8.42 -4.29
CA VAL A 55 4.73 -9.86 -4.58
C VAL A 55 5.83 -10.22 -5.59
N PRO A 56 6.39 -11.44 -5.52
CA PRO A 56 7.41 -11.90 -6.46
C PRO A 56 6.84 -12.20 -7.86
N ASP A 57 5.57 -12.59 -7.94
CA ASP A 57 4.87 -12.94 -9.18
C ASP A 57 3.51 -12.24 -9.18
N ILE A 58 3.40 -11.18 -9.98
CA ILE A 58 2.18 -10.37 -10.03
C ILE A 58 1.05 -11.11 -10.75
N GLU A 59 1.34 -11.87 -11.81
CA GLU A 59 0.36 -12.65 -12.55
C GLU A 59 -0.31 -13.69 -11.64
N GLN A 60 0.50 -14.44 -10.88
CA GLN A 60 0.00 -15.46 -9.97
C GLN A 60 -0.87 -14.86 -8.86
N SER A 61 -0.35 -13.86 -8.13
CA SER A 61 -1.06 -13.28 -6.98
C SER A 61 -2.30 -12.49 -7.40
N ALA A 62 -2.23 -11.72 -8.50
CA ALA A 62 -3.39 -11.00 -9.02
C ALA A 62 -4.48 -11.97 -9.49
N ALA A 63 -4.13 -13.07 -10.17
CA ALA A 63 -5.09 -14.07 -10.60
C ALA A 63 -5.76 -14.79 -9.41
N ALA A 64 -4.97 -15.13 -8.39
CA ALA A 64 -5.49 -15.72 -7.16
C ALA A 64 -6.47 -14.77 -6.45
N PHE A 65 -6.13 -13.47 -6.38
CA PHE A 65 -7.00 -12.47 -5.78
C PHE A 65 -8.27 -12.23 -6.58
N ALA A 66 -8.16 -12.07 -7.91
CA ALA A 66 -9.31 -11.91 -8.79
C ALA A 66 -10.32 -13.06 -8.60
N LYS A 67 -9.81 -14.30 -8.58
CA LYS A 67 -10.62 -15.50 -8.30
C LYS A 67 -11.26 -15.46 -6.91
N LEU A 68 -10.51 -15.04 -5.89
CA LEU A 68 -11.01 -14.96 -4.51
C LEU A 68 -12.18 -13.98 -4.38
N ILE A 69 -12.06 -12.80 -4.99
CA ILE A 69 -13.07 -11.74 -4.87
C ILE A 69 -14.18 -11.85 -5.93
N GLY A 70 -14.12 -12.84 -6.83
CA GLY A 70 -15.07 -13.01 -7.92
C GLY A 70 -14.99 -11.92 -9.01
N ALA A 71 -13.82 -11.31 -9.19
CA ALA A 71 -13.57 -10.30 -10.21
C ALA A 71 -12.83 -10.89 -11.42
N SER A 72 -12.86 -10.16 -12.53
CA SER A 72 -11.99 -10.45 -13.68
C SER A 72 -10.58 -9.92 -13.43
N MET A 73 -9.60 -10.56 -14.04
CA MET A 73 -8.25 -10.00 -14.12
C MET A 73 -8.26 -8.65 -14.83
N PRO A 74 -7.41 -7.68 -14.44
CA PRO A 74 -7.22 -6.46 -15.19
C PRO A 74 -6.76 -6.79 -16.62
N ASN A 75 -7.29 -6.08 -17.61
CA ASN A 75 -6.93 -6.29 -19.02
C ASN A 75 -5.46 -5.94 -19.33
N ASN A 76 -4.81 -5.20 -18.45
CA ASN A 76 -3.41 -4.82 -18.55
C ASN A 76 -2.78 -4.77 -17.16
N ILE A 77 -1.51 -5.16 -17.07
CA ILE A 77 -0.64 -5.00 -15.91
C ILE A 77 0.58 -4.19 -16.40
N PRO A 78 0.46 -2.85 -16.44
CA PRO A 78 1.47 -1.99 -17.04
C PRO A 78 2.74 -1.89 -16.18
N ASP A 79 3.85 -1.59 -16.84
CA ASP A 79 5.03 -1.02 -16.20
C ASP A 79 4.73 0.42 -15.76
N ILE A 80 5.07 0.73 -14.51
CA ILE A 80 4.90 2.03 -13.87
C ILE A 80 6.30 2.64 -13.69
N PRO A 81 6.68 3.64 -14.51
CA PRO A 81 7.97 4.28 -14.37
C PRO A 81 8.05 5.04 -13.05
N ILE A 82 9.27 5.10 -12.49
CA ILE A 82 9.53 5.71 -11.20
C ILE A 82 10.42 6.94 -11.38
N VAL A 83 10.02 8.05 -10.75
CA VAL A 83 10.86 9.23 -10.67
C VAL A 83 11.62 9.20 -9.35
N TYR A 84 12.91 8.87 -9.44
CA TYR A 84 13.81 8.85 -8.29
C TYR A 84 14.33 10.25 -7.96
N PRO A 85 14.55 10.58 -6.67
CA PRO A 85 15.13 11.86 -6.30
C PRO A 85 16.57 12.00 -6.85
N PRO A 86 17.08 13.24 -7.05
CA PRO A 86 18.39 13.47 -7.66
C PRO A 86 19.55 12.77 -6.94
N ASP A 87 19.48 12.63 -5.63
CA ASP A 87 20.47 11.99 -4.76
C ASP A 87 20.29 10.46 -4.64
N TYR A 88 19.29 9.87 -5.31
CA TYR A 88 19.14 8.41 -5.33
C TYR A 88 20.34 7.73 -6.00
N THR A 89 21.00 6.86 -5.24
CA THR A 89 22.21 6.14 -5.66
C THR A 89 21.97 4.70 -6.11
N GLY A 90 20.74 4.21 -6.01
CA GLY A 90 20.35 2.87 -6.46
C GLY A 90 20.10 2.78 -7.97
N ASN A 91 19.54 1.65 -8.42
CA ASN A 91 19.25 1.45 -9.83
C ASN A 91 18.04 2.29 -10.29
N ARG A 92 18.27 3.21 -11.23
CA ARG A 92 17.23 4.12 -11.77
C ARG A 92 16.38 3.50 -12.86
N ASP A 93 16.80 2.37 -13.42
CA ASP A 93 15.99 1.60 -14.37
C ASP A 93 14.96 0.71 -13.66
N ALA A 94 15.07 0.59 -12.33
CA ALA A 94 14.12 -0.16 -11.55
C ALA A 94 12.76 0.54 -11.54
N HIS A 95 11.71 -0.25 -11.71
CA HIS A 95 10.34 0.21 -11.78
C HIS A 95 9.41 -0.88 -11.29
N THR A 96 8.10 -0.66 -11.36
CA THR A 96 7.13 -1.64 -10.91
C THR A 96 6.16 -2.04 -12.00
N ARG A 97 5.54 -3.20 -11.83
CA ARG A 97 4.28 -3.54 -12.51
C ARG A 97 3.16 -3.53 -11.51
N LEU A 98 1.97 -3.12 -11.94
CA LEU A 98 0.84 -2.85 -11.06
C LEU A 98 -0.47 -3.46 -11.57
N ALA A 99 -1.17 -4.19 -10.71
CA ALA A 99 -2.51 -4.72 -10.95
C ALA A 99 -3.44 -4.23 -9.85
N MET A 100 -4.45 -3.42 -10.20
CA MET A 100 -5.37 -2.82 -9.23
C MET A 100 -6.76 -3.45 -9.32
N PHE A 101 -7.32 -3.74 -8.15
CA PHE A 101 -8.65 -4.31 -7.96
C PHE A 101 -9.49 -3.38 -7.09
N PRO A 102 -10.58 -2.79 -7.61
CA PRO A 102 -11.52 -2.03 -6.78
C PRO A 102 -12.19 -2.95 -5.75
N LEU A 103 -12.19 -2.55 -4.48
CA LEU A 103 -12.86 -3.22 -3.38
C LEU A 103 -13.59 -2.18 -2.52
N SER A 104 -14.84 -1.89 -2.88
CA SER A 104 -15.79 -0.99 -2.19
C SER A 104 -15.15 0.03 -1.23
N GLY A 105 -14.72 1.17 -1.77
CA GLY A 105 -14.19 2.30 -1.00
C GLY A 105 -12.66 2.39 -0.96
N ILE A 106 -11.95 1.30 -1.25
CA ILE A 106 -10.50 1.28 -1.49
C ILE A 106 -10.18 0.46 -2.74
N SER A 107 -8.96 0.53 -3.23
CA SER A 107 -8.41 -0.45 -4.18
C SER A 107 -7.33 -1.30 -3.52
N VAL A 108 -7.22 -2.56 -3.96
CA VAL A 108 -6.11 -3.44 -3.61
C VAL A 108 -5.18 -3.53 -4.82
N ALA A 109 -3.94 -3.10 -4.65
CA ALA A 109 -2.89 -3.14 -5.65
C ALA A 109 -1.94 -4.31 -5.38
N TYR A 110 -1.68 -5.11 -6.40
CA TYR A 110 -0.53 -6.01 -6.44
C TYR A 110 0.57 -5.34 -7.23
N THR A 111 1.77 -5.33 -6.66
CA THR A 111 2.96 -4.71 -7.22
C THR A 111 4.05 -5.76 -7.32
N THR A 112 4.84 -5.74 -8.39
CA THR A 112 6.11 -6.47 -8.45
C THR A 112 7.22 -5.56 -8.96
N ALA A 113 8.46 -5.85 -8.58
CA ALA A 113 9.62 -5.07 -8.97
C ALA A 113 10.18 -5.57 -10.31
N VAL A 114 10.57 -4.64 -11.17
CA VAL A 114 11.23 -4.92 -12.44
C VAL A 114 12.54 -4.12 -12.49
N GLY A 115 13.54 -4.63 -13.22
CA GLY A 115 14.79 -3.90 -13.46
C GLY A 115 15.90 -4.13 -12.43
N GLY A 116 15.74 -5.02 -11.44
CA GLY A 116 16.82 -5.42 -10.52
C GLY A 116 16.74 -4.76 -9.12
N PRO A 117 17.88 -4.59 -8.42
CA PRO A 117 17.90 -4.09 -7.04
C PRO A 117 17.21 -2.73 -6.89
N SER A 118 16.29 -2.65 -5.94
CA SER A 118 15.37 -1.53 -5.72
C SER A 118 14.71 -1.62 -4.34
N PRO A 119 14.09 -0.54 -3.84
CA PRO A 119 13.39 -0.57 -2.56
C PRO A 119 12.33 -1.69 -2.47
N TRP A 120 11.65 -2.00 -3.57
CA TRP A 120 10.70 -3.12 -3.63
C TRP A 120 11.36 -4.49 -3.48
N THR A 121 12.47 -4.75 -4.18
CA THR A 121 13.20 -6.01 -4.04
C THR A 121 13.84 -6.16 -2.66
N GLU A 122 14.28 -5.07 -2.04
CA GLU A 122 14.77 -5.07 -0.67
C GLU A 122 13.65 -5.44 0.32
N SER A 123 12.46 -4.85 0.15
CA SER A 123 11.26 -5.23 0.91
C SER A 123 10.91 -6.71 0.75
N LEU A 124 10.90 -7.23 -0.48
CA LEU A 124 10.66 -8.65 -0.75
C LEU A 124 11.71 -9.56 -0.10
N ALA A 125 13.00 -9.20 -0.21
CA ALA A 125 14.08 -10.00 0.37
C ALA A 125 14.01 -10.03 1.90
N LYS A 126 13.63 -8.91 2.53
CA LYS A 126 13.59 -8.76 3.98
C LYS A 126 12.33 -9.34 4.62
N LEU A 127 11.18 -9.17 3.97
CA LEU A 127 9.86 -9.44 4.56
C LEU A 127 9.09 -10.55 3.84
N GLY A 128 9.54 -10.97 2.65
CA GLY A 128 8.75 -11.78 1.75
C GLY A 128 7.59 -10.99 1.13
N PRO A 129 6.62 -11.68 0.49
CA PRO A 129 5.41 -11.05 0.00
C PRO A 129 4.63 -10.42 1.16
N THR A 130 4.32 -9.12 1.08
CA THR A 130 3.70 -8.37 2.18
C THR A 130 2.94 -7.13 1.69
N MET A 131 2.05 -6.60 2.53
CA MET A 131 1.56 -5.22 2.37
C MET A 131 2.75 -4.25 2.47
N HIS A 132 2.88 -3.38 1.47
CA HIS A 132 4.06 -2.52 1.27
C HIS A 132 3.79 -1.06 1.64
N HIS A 133 2.73 -0.45 1.10
CA HIS A 133 2.38 0.95 1.39
C HIS A 133 0.87 1.20 1.34
N LEU A 134 0.47 2.32 1.96
CA LEU A 134 -0.88 2.89 1.86
C LEU A 134 -0.86 4.09 0.90
N GLY A 135 -1.66 4.04 -0.15
CA GLY A 135 -1.89 5.14 -1.07
C GLY A 135 -2.96 6.09 -0.53
N ILE A 136 -2.56 7.32 -0.19
CA ILE A 136 -3.42 8.34 0.40
C ILE A 136 -3.57 9.50 -0.58
N LEU A 137 -4.81 9.89 -0.86
CA LEU A 137 -5.10 11.00 -1.77
C LEU A 137 -5.08 12.31 -1.00
N ILE A 138 -4.21 13.23 -1.41
CA ILE A 138 -3.96 14.47 -0.69
C ILE A 138 -4.11 15.70 -1.58
N SER A 139 -4.30 16.85 -0.93
CA SER A 139 -4.08 18.17 -1.53
C SER A 139 -2.97 18.87 -0.76
N GLY A 140 -2.17 19.70 -1.45
CA GLY A 140 -1.03 20.41 -0.86
C GLY A 140 0.18 19.51 -0.56
N MET A 141 0.78 18.92 -1.61
CA MET A 141 1.89 17.96 -1.47
C MET A 141 3.07 18.51 -0.66
N LYS A 142 3.50 19.75 -0.92
CA LYS A 142 4.61 20.40 -0.17
C LYS A 142 4.32 20.46 1.32
N ASP A 143 3.11 20.88 1.70
CA ASP A 143 2.70 21.00 3.10
C ASP A 143 2.59 19.62 3.77
N LYS A 144 2.15 18.59 3.04
CA LYS A 144 2.08 17.23 3.60
C LYS A 144 3.47 16.62 3.80
N ILE A 145 4.38 16.78 2.84
CA ILE A 145 5.76 16.31 3.00
C ILE A 145 6.39 16.97 4.23
N ALA A 146 6.32 18.30 4.34
CA ALA A 146 6.85 19.03 5.50
C ALA A 146 6.21 18.59 6.82
N TYR A 147 4.89 18.31 6.83
CA TYR A 147 4.21 17.78 8.01
C TYR A 147 4.76 16.41 8.43
N PHE A 148 5.01 15.49 7.50
CA PHE A 148 5.59 14.19 7.85
C PHE A 148 7.05 14.31 8.31
N GLU A 149 7.85 15.17 7.69
CA GLU A 149 9.24 15.44 8.10
C GLU A 149 9.30 15.99 9.53
N GLU A 150 8.40 16.92 9.90
CA GLU A 150 8.24 17.41 11.27
C GLU A 150 7.94 16.28 12.28
N LYS A 151 7.29 15.20 11.82
CA LYS A 151 6.99 13.99 12.62
C LYS A 151 8.06 12.91 12.53
N GLY A 152 9.24 13.24 12.00
CA GLY A 152 10.37 12.31 11.88
C GLY A 152 10.32 11.42 10.65
N GLY A 153 9.47 11.74 9.68
CA GLY A 153 9.39 11.06 8.40
C GLY A 153 10.53 11.41 7.46
N LYS A 154 10.79 10.54 6.50
CA LYS A 154 11.77 10.73 5.43
C LYS A 154 11.14 10.51 4.08
N LEU A 155 11.39 11.42 3.15
CA LEU A 155 11.08 11.23 1.73
C LEU A 155 11.97 10.12 1.16
N VAL A 156 11.36 9.12 0.52
CA VAL A 156 12.07 7.94 -0.03
C VAL A 156 12.09 7.97 -1.56
N ILE A 157 10.94 8.23 -2.17
CA ILE A 157 10.75 8.27 -3.63
C ILE A 157 9.81 9.43 -3.97
N GLY A 158 9.94 9.98 -5.18
CA GLY A 158 9.06 11.02 -5.67
C GLY A 158 9.34 12.38 -5.04
N GLY A 159 8.33 13.23 -5.01
CA GLY A 159 8.47 14.59 -4.51
C GLY A 159 7.34 15.51 -4.94
N ALA A 160 7.35 16.73 -4.40
CA ALA A 160 6.26 17.66 -4.57
C ALA A 160 5.94 18.01 -6.03
N ASP A 161 6.97 18.16 -6.86
CA ASP A 161 6.82 18.59 -8.25
C ASP A 161 6.52 17.42 -9.21
N ILE A 162 6.42 16.18 -8.68
CA ILE A 162 6.18 14.95 -9.44
C ILE A 162 4.70 14.52 -9.34
N GLY A 163 4.00 14.94 -8.29
CA GLY A 163 2.58 14.59 -8.07
C GLY A 163 2.36 13.33 -7.22
N TYR A 164 3.41 12.59 -6.87
CA TYR A 164 3.37 11.56 -5.83
C TYR A 164 4.68 11.51 -5.04
N CYS A 165 4.63 10.99 -3.82
CA CYS A 165 5.83 10.69 -3.06
C CYS A 165 5.63 9.59 -2.03
N TRP A 166 6.71 8.93 -1.65
CA TRP A 166 6.73 7.99 -0.53
C TRP A 166 7.41 8.61 0.67
N VAL A 167 6.73 8.51 1.82
CA VAL A 167 7.27 8.96 3.09
C VAL A 167 7.25 7.82 4.09
N GLU A 168 8.38 7.56 4.72
CA GLU A 168 8.53 6.53 5.74
C GLU A 168 8.76 7.16 7.11
N ILE A 169 8.01 6.69 8.11
CA ILE A 169 8.27 6.94 9.53
C ILE A 169 8.58 5.58 10.16
N PRO A 170 9.84 5.31 10.58
CA PRO A 170 10.26 3.96 11.02
C PRO A 170 9.38 3.35 12.12
N GLN A 171 8.79 4.17 12.99
CA GLN A 171 7.94 3.74 14.09
C GLN A 171 6.54 3.27 13.65
N LEU A 172 6.08 3.65 12.44
CA LEU A 172 4.73 3.37 11.96
C LEU A 172 4.61 2.07 11.15
N SER A 173 5.74 1.37 10.93
CA SER A 173 5.78 0.04 10.27
C SER A 173 5.13 -0.01 8.88
N THR A 174 4.94 1.14 8.23
CA THR A 174 4.33 1.25 6.91
C THR A 174 4.91 2.45 6.17
N VAL A 175 4.95 2.36 4.84
CA VAL A 175 5.25 3.49 3.96
C VAL A 175 3.93 4.16 3.58
N PHE A 176 3.92 5.49 3.61
CA PHE A 176 2.80 6.29 3.13
C PHE A 176 3.12 6.81 1.73
N GLU A 177 2.33 6.39 0.75
CA GLU A 177 2.36 6.97 -0.58
C GLU A 177 1.33 8.09 -0.67
N LEU A 178 1.82 9.32 -0.78
CA LEU A 178 0.99 10.50 -0.95
C LEU A 178 0.78 10.71 -2.44
N ASN A 179 -0.47 10.75 -2.88
CA ASN A 179 -0.87 10.99 -4.26
C ASN A 179 -1.58 12.34 -4.34
N GLY A 180 -1.08 13.24 -5.18
CA GLY A 180 -1.74 14.51 -5.47
C GLY A 180 -3.07 14.27 -6.17
N LYS A 181 -4.12 14.97 -5.72
CA LYS A 181 -5.38 15.11 -6.46
C LYS A 181 -5.22 15.99 -7.69
#